data_AF-A3MVE5-F1
#
_entry.id   AF-A3MVE5-F1
#
_cell.length_a   1.000
_cell.length_b   1.000
_cell.length_c   1.000
_cell.angle_alpha   90.00
_cell.angle_beta   90.00
_cell.angle_gamma   90.00
#
_symmetry.space_group_name_H-M   'P 1'
#
loop_
_entity.id
_entity.type
_entity.pdbx_description
1 polymer ?
#
loop_
_entity_poly.entity_id
_entity_poly.type
_entity_poly.pdbx_seq_one_letter_code
_entity_poly.pdbx_strand_id
1 'polypeptide(L)'
;MESPELEGLKKLRTGFLIFIALEVVAVALVFTTVGAAIGVLGRGIDALSALMALLWVIVAAVVALAVVGLVAFLIYIRGGYGKLAQVDRGFGICRTGVTILIAGIVVALAGLLSIVPWAVELARTAISHPGQWRGLPPDFLLSPLLAAVGVAVVGGILALVGWILVFIVGAFKLSDKYKESLFQAAGILYIVDIVLLFLGLGGLLTLVGHILMYIGLGSAINKAVASAQPQAPSSATEKPTL
;
A
#
# COMPACT_ATOMS: atom_id res chain seq x y z
N MET A 1 16.23 1.81 28.03
CA MET A 1 15.90 1.06 26.80
C MET A 1 14.43 1.33 26.49
N GLU A 2 14.09 1.76 25.27
CA GLU A 2 12.68 1.93 24.89
C GLU A 2 11.95 0.58 24.90
N SER A 3 10.70 0.55 25.33
CA SER A 3 9.91 -0.68 25.31
C SER A 3 9.67 -1.13 23.86
N PRO A 4 9.61 -2.45 23.59
CA PRO A 4 9.32 -2.96 22.24
C PRO A 4 7.97 -2.45 21.70
N GLU A 5 7.03 -2.12 22.59
CA GLU A 5 5.77 -1.46 22.26
C GLU A 5 5.98 -0.08 21.65
N LEU A 6 6.75 0.78 22.33
CA LEU A 6 7.00 2.15 21.89
C LEU A 6 7.77 2.18 20.57
N GLU A 7 8.77 1.30 20.42
CA GLU A 7 9.51 1.14 19.18
C GLU A 7 8.58 0.69 18.02
N GLY A 8 7.67 -0.25 18.30
CA GLY A 8 6.68 -0.73 17.34
C GLY A 8 5.73 0.36 16.84
N LEU A 9 5.16 1.14 17.75
CA LEU A 9 4.27 2.26 17.42
C LEU A 9 4.98 3.36 16.63
N LYS A 10 6.22 3.71 17.02
CA LYS A 10 7.04 4.68 16.29
C LYS A 10 7.31 4.22 14.86
N LYS A 11 7.68 2.96 14.66
CA LYS A 11 7.89 2.39 13.32
C LYS A 11 6.62 2.43 12.47
N LEU A 12 5.48 2.01 13.03
CA LEU A 12 4.20 2.11 12.34
C LEU A 12 3.89 3.56 11.94
N ARG A 13 4.06 4.51 12.86
CA ARG A 13 3.80 5.94 12.60
C ARG A 13 4.66 6.47 11.45
N THR A 14 5.95 6.14 11.44
CA THR A 14 6.85 6.51 10.34
C THR A 14 6.45 5.85 9.04
N GLY A 15 6.03 4.58 9.06
CA GLY A 15 5.52 3.88 7.88
C GLY A 15 4.31 4.58 7.27
N PHE A 16 3.30 4.91 8.08
CA PHE A 16 2.12 5.66 7.60
C PHE A 16 2.47 7.05 7.09
N LEU A 17 3.42 7.75 7.72
CA LEU A 17 3.88 9.06 7.21
C LEU A 17 4.48 8.95 5.80
N ILE A 18 5.29 7.91 5.56
CA ILE A 18 5.86 7.67 4.23
C ILE A 18 4.75 7.35 3.21
N PHE A 19 3.75 6.55 3.57
CA PHE A 19 2.61 6.30 2.67
C PHE A 19 1.84 7.57 2.32
N ILE A 20 1.54 8.40 3.30
CA ILE A 20 0.89 9.70 3.07
C ILE A 20 1.73 10.54 2.09
N ALA A 21 3.05 10.63 2.31
CA ALA A 21 3.92 11.39 1.43
C ALA A 21 3.94 10.82 0.01
N LEU A 22 4.01 9.49 -0.14
CA LEU A 22 3.98 8.82 -1.44
C LEU A 22 2.66 9.05 -2.17
N GLU A 23 1.52 8.96 -1.48
CA GLU A 23 0.20 9.20 -2.06
C GLU A 23 0.02 10.66 -2.48
N VAL A 24 0.50 11.62 -1.68
CA VAL A 24 0.48 13.04 -2.05
C VAL A 24 1.34 13.29 -3.31
N VAL A 25 2.53 12.69 -3.40
CA VAL A 25 3.38 12.78 -4.59
C VAL A 25 2.70 12.12 -5.80
N ALA A 26 2.06 10.97 -5.63
CA ALA A 26 1.33 10.29 -6.68
C ALA A 26 0.16 11.14 -7.21
N VAL A 27 -0.61 11.76 -6.33
CA VAL A 27 -1.69 12.69 -6.70
C VAL A 27 -1.14 13.89 -7.47
N ALA A 28 -0.07 14.52 -6.99
CA ALA A 28 0.58 15.63 -7.69
C ALA A 28 1.09 15.22 -9.08
N LEU A 29 1.63 14.01 -9.23
CA LEU A 29 2.05 13.45 -10.51
C LEU A 29 0.86 13.27 -11.47
N VAL A 30 -0.29 12.80 -10.99
CA VAL A 30 -1.50 12.69 -11.81
C VAL A 30 -1.94 14.07 -12.32
N PHE A 31 -1.99 15.09 -11.46
CA PHE A 31 -2.37 16.44 -11.89
C PHE A 31 -1.40 17.04 -12.91
N THR A 32 -0.10 16.89 -12.69
CA THR A 32 0.93 17.40 -13.63
C THR A 32 0.87 16.69 -14.98
N THR A 33 0.65 15.38 -14.99
CA THR A 33 0.57 14.58 -16.22
C THR A 33 -0.72 14.84 -17.01
N VAL A 34 -1.86 15.01 -16.33
CA VAL A 34 -3.12 15.43 -16.99
C VAL A 34 -2.97 16.82 -17.60
N GLY A 35 -2.41 17.78 -16.87
CA GLY A 35 -2.16 19.12 -17.40
C GLY A 35 -1.22 19.12 -18.60
N ALA A 36 -0.14 18.33 -18.53
CA ALA A 36 0.79 18.15 -19.65
C ALA A 36 0.11 17.50 -20.86
N ALA A 37 -0.71 16.46 -20.65
CA ALA A 37 -1.43 15.79 -21.73
C ALA A 37 -2.41 16.74 -22.45
N ILE A 38 -3.18 17.55 -21.71
CA ILE A 38 -4.07 18.57 -22.29
C ILE A 38 -3.26 19.58 -23.12
N GLY A 39 -2.13 20.05 -22.59
CA GLY A 39 -1.25 20.99 -23.29
C GLY A 39 -0.61 20.42 -24.56
N VAL A 40 -0.29 19.13 -24.58
CA VAL A 40 0.26 18.43 -25.75
C VAL A 40 -0.82 18.22 -26.82
N LEU A 41 -2.04 17.83 -26.42
CA LEU A 41 -3.17 17.66 -27.35
C LEU A 41 -3.55 18.96 -28.08
N GLY A 42 -3.32 20.12 -27.46
CA GLY A 42 -3.51 21.42 -28.09
C GLY A 42 -2.49 21.81 -29.17
N ARG A 43 -1.41 21.03 -29.39
CA ARG A 43 -0.24 21.42 -30.21
C ARG A 43 -0.04 20.65 -31.53
N GLY A 44 -0.87 19.66 -31.87
CA GLY A 44 -0.80 18.95 -33.17
C GLY A 44 0.24 17.81 -33.24
N ILE A 45 0.73 17.46 -34.44
CA ILE A 45 1.36 16.16 -34.81
C ILE A 45 2.66 15.82 -34.02
N ASP A 46 3.35 16.80 -33.44
CA ASP A 46 4.45 16.57 -32.47
C ASP A 46 3.97 15.95 -31.14
N ALA A 47 2.66 15.76 -30.98
CA ALA A 47 2.04 15.16 -29.81
C ALA A 47 2.46 13.72 -29.58
N LEU A 48 2.78 12.93 -30.63
CA LEU A 48 3.08 11.51 -30.44
C LEU A 48 4.42 11.29 -29.72
N SER A 49 5.48 12.01 -30.10
CA SER A 49 6.78 11.94 -29.44
C SER A 49 6.72 12.52 -28.02
N ALA A 50 5.98 13.62 -27.83
CA ALA A 50 5.74 14.20 -26.51
C ALA A 50 4.92 13.27 -25.58
N LEU A 51 3.92 12.57 -26.12
CA LEU A 51 3.14 11.55 -25.38
C LEU A 51 4.00 10.36 -24.99
N MET A 52 4.87 9.88 -25.89
CA MET A 52 5.79 8.78 -25.58
C MET A 52 6.82 9.17 -24.50
N ALA A 53 7.36 10.40 -24.55
CA ALA A 53 8.25 10.92 -23.51
C ALA A 53 7.52 11.05 -22.16
N LEU A 54 6.28 11.57 -22.17
CA LEU A 54 5.45 11.69 -20.98
C LEU A 54 5.14 10.31 -20.37
N LEU A 55 4.80 9.32 -21.20
CA LEU A 55 4.58 7.94 -20.78
C LEU A 55 5.81 7.35 -20.07
N TRP A 56 7.01 7.55 -20.61
CA TRP A 56 8.24 7.06 -19.97
C TRP A 56 8.50 7.71 -18.61
N VAL A 57 8.25 9.02 -18.49
CA VAL A 57 8.37 9.73 -17.19
C VAL A 57 7.36 9.18 -16.19
N ILE A 58 6.12 8.92 -16.61
CA ILE A 58 5.08 8.33 -15.76
C ILE A 58 5.50 6.94 -15.29
N VAL A 59 5.94 6.07 -16.22
CA VAL A 59 6.38 4.72 -15.90
C VAL A 59 7.55 4.75 -14.92
N ALA A 60 8.56 5.58 -15.16
CA ALA A 60 9.71 5.72 -14.27
C ALA A 60 9.30 6.20 -12.87
N ALA A 61 8.42 7.20 -12.79
CA ALA A 61 7.94 7.74 -11.52
C ALA A 61 7.09 6.72 -10.74
N VAL A 62 6.19 5.99 -11.41
CA VAL A 62 5.39 4.92 -10.79
C VAL A 62 6.28 3.81 -10.25
N VAL A 63 7.29 3.39 -11.01
CA VAL A 63 8.27 2.38 -10.55
C VAL A 63 9.04 2.88 -9.32
N ALA A 64 9.52 4.12 -9.34
CA ALA A 64 10.23 4.71 -8.20
C ALA A 64 9.35 4.76 -6.94
N LEU A 65 8.10 5.24 -7.07
CA LEU A 65 7.14 5.28 -5.97
C LEU A 65 6.82 3.89 -5.44
N ALA A 66 6.66 2.90 -6.32
CA ALA A 66 6.40 1.52 -5.93
C ALA A 66 7.59 0.91 -5.16
N VAL A 67 8.83 1.16 -5.60
CA VAL A 67 10.04 0.69 -4.89
C VAL A 67 10.15 1.33 -3.51
N VAL A 68 9.99 2.66 -3.42
CA VAL A 68 10.03 3.36 -2.13
C VAL A 68 8.92 2.87 -1.20
N GLY A 69 7.70 2.71 -1.72
CA GLY A 69 6.55 2.20 -0.98
C GLY A 69 6.79 0.78 -0.48
N LEU A 70 7.35 -0.12 -1.30
CA LEU A 70 7.66 -1.49 -0.92
C LEU A 70 8.74 -1.56 0.18
N VAL A 71 9.81 -0.77 0.04
CA VAL A 71 10.86 -0.68 1.05
C VAL A 71 10.29 -0.14 2.37
N ALA A 72 9.46 0.92 2.30
CA ALA A 72 8.81 1.47 3.47
C ALA A 72 7.88 0.45 4.15
N PHE A 73 7.13 -0.31 3.35
CA PHE A 73 6.26 -1.37 3.84
C PHE A 73 7.03 -2.48 4.57
N LEU A 74 8.15 -2.91 4.00
CA LEU A 74 9.00 -3.97 4.56
C LEU A 74 9.74 -3.55 5.85
N ILE A 75 10.25 -2.32 5.90
CA ILE A 75 11.05 -1.88 7.04
C ILE A 75 10.15 -1.40 8.18
N TYR A 76 9.17 -0.55 7.88
CA TYR A 76 8.40 0.16 8.90
C TYR A 76 7.14 -0.58 9.32
N ILE A 77 6.30 -1.03 8.39
CA ILE A 77 5.03 -1.68 8.75
C ILE A 77 5.27 -3.11 9.26
N ARG A 78 6.01 -3.93 8.52
CA ARG A 78 6.37 -5.29 8.97
C ARG A 78 7.18 -5.25 10.26
N GLY A 79 8.15 -4.33 10.35
CA GLY A 79 8.98 -4.14 11.54
C GLY A 79 8.16 -3.68 12.75
N GLY A 80 7.25 -2.72 12.55
CA GLY A 80 6.36 -2.19 13.59
C GLY A 80 5.42 -3.25 14.14
N TYR A 81 4.69 -3.95 13.28
CA TYR A 81 3.85 -5.08 13.72
C TYR A 81 4.65 -6.22 14.32
N GLY A 82 5.87 -6.46 13.83
CA GLY A 82 6.77 -7.46 14.41
C GLY A 82 7.16 -7.16 15.86
N LYS A 83 7.38 -5.88 16.18
CA LYS A 83 7.67 -5.43 17.56
C LYS A 83 6.41 -5.44 18.43
N LEU A 84 5.27 -4.99 17.91
CA LEU A 84 3.99 -5.08 18.62
C LEU A 84 3.58 -6.54 18.90
N ALA A 85 3.89 -7.48 18.00
CA ALA A 85 3.60 -8.90 18.18
C ALA A 85 4.38 -9.55 19.34
N GLN A 86 5.49 -8.94 19.79
CA GLN A 86 6.22 -9.40 20.97
C GLN A 86 5.48 -9.05 22.27
N VAL A 87 4.68 -7.98 22.24
CA VAL A 87 3.93 -7.48 23.40
C VAL A 87 2.53 -8.10 23.43
N ASP A 88 1.89 -8.20 22.26
CA ASP A 88 0.58 -8.81 22.10
C ASP A 88 0.57 -9.68 20.84
N ARG A 89 0.45 -11.00 21.05
CA ARG A 89 0.42 -12.00 19.96
C ARG A 89 -0.66 -11.73 18.93
N GLY A 90 -1.70 -10.98 19.28
CA GLY A 90 -2.76 -10.54 18.40
C GLY A 90 -2.25 -9.80 17.16
N PHE A 91 -1.15 -9.04 17.24
CA PHE A 91 -0.56 -8.35 16.09
C PHE A 91 0.21 -9.27 15.13
N GLY A 92 0.42 -10.54 15.50
CA GLY A 92 1.02 -11.54 14.62
C GLY A 92 0.23 -11.73 13.32
N ILE A 93 -1.10 -11.60 13.37
CA ILE A 93 -1.98 -11.68 12.20
C ILE A 93 -1.66 -10.56 11.20
N CYS A 94 -1.44 -9.33 11.68
CA CYS A 94 -1.11 -8.18 10.82
C CYS A 94 0.26 -8.37 10.15
N ARG A 95 1.24 -8.94 10.87
CA ARG A 95 2.56 -9.29 10.31
C ARG A 95 2.44 -10.36 9.21
N THR A 96 1.61 -11.37 9.42
CA THR A 96 1.30 -12.36 8.37
C THR A 96 0.63 -11.69 7.18
N GLY A 97 -0.31 -10.75 7.44
CA GLY A 97 -0.94 -9.90 6.44
C GLY A 97 0.07 -9.19 5.54
N VAL A 98 1.10 -8.57 6.11
CA VAL A 98 2.19 -7.93 5.33
C VAL A 98 2.86 -8.94 4.40
N THR A 99 3.15 -10.15 4.90
CA THR A 99 3.82 -11.19 4.10
C THR A 99 2.93 -11.66 2.95
N ILE A 100 1.64 -11.88 3.22
CA ILE A 100 0.66 -12.27 2.22
C ILE A 100 0.48 -11.16 1.18
N LEU A 101 0.45 -9.88 1.60
CA LEU A 101 0.34 -8.74 0.69
C LEU A 101 1.50 -8.73 -0.32
N ILE A 102 2.73 -8.83 0.20
CA ILE A 102 3.93 -8.82 -0.65
C ILE A 102 3.96 -10.03 -1.57
N ALA A 103 3.69 -11.22 -1.05
CA ALA A 103 3.63 -12.43 -1.85
C ALA A 103 2.58 -12.31 -2.97
N GLY A 104 1.40 -11.78 -2.64
CA GLY A 104 0.34 -11.53 -3.62
C GLY A 104 0.76 -10.55 -4.70
N ILE A 105 1.40 -9.43 -4.34
CA ILE A 105 1.93 -8.46 -5.31
C ILE A 105 2.98 -9.11 -6.22
N VAL A 106 3.92 -9.88 -5.66
CA VAL A 106 4.95 -10.58 -6.43
C VAL A 106 4.34 -11.59 -7.40
N VAL A 107 3.36 -12.39 -6.95
CA VAL A 107 2.64 -13.35 -7.81
C VAL A 107 1.86 -12.61 -8.91
N ALA A 108 1.21 -11.50 -8.57
CA ALA A 108 0.45 -10.71 -9.54
C ALA A 108 1.36 -10.13 -10.63
N LEU A 109 2.50 -9.56 -10.22
CA LEU A 109 3.50 -9.04 -11.13
C LEU A 109 4.14 -10.13 -11.97
N ALA A 110 4.44 -11.30 -11.40
CA ALA A 110 4.97 -12.44 -12.15
C ALA A 110 3.97 -12.90 -13.24
N GLY A 111 2.68 -12.97 -12.90
CA GLY A 111 1.62 -13.24 -13.87
C GLY A 111 1.59 -12.24 -15.01
N LEU A 112 1.59 -10.94 -14.71
CA LEU A 112 1.61 -9.88 -15.73
C LEU A 112 2.90 -9.88 -16.58
N LEU A 113 4.06 -10.07 -15.95
CA LEU A 113 5.35 -10.09 -16.64
C LEU A 113 5.52 -11.31 -17.54
N SER A 114 4.84 -12.42 -17.26
CA SER A 114 4.85 -13.61 -18.12
C SER A 114 4.27 -13.35 -19.52
N ILE A 115 3.52 -12.27 -19.70
CA ILE A 115 2.98 -11.83 -21.01
C ILE A 115 4.11 -11.29 -21.90
N VAL A 116 5.17 -10.70 -21.32
CA VAL A 116 6.19 -9.97 -22.09
C VAL A 116 6.94 -10.87 -23.10
N PRO A 117 7.47 -12.05 -22.72
CA PRO A 117 8.15 -12.93 -23.68
C PRO A 117 7.20 -13.39 -24.80
N TRP A 118 5.95 -13.71 -24.46
CA TRP A 118 4.94 -14.09 -25.44
C TRP A 118 4.61 -12.95 -26.41
N ALA A 119 4.43 -11.73 -25.91
CA ALA A 119 4.16 -10.56 -26.73
C ALA A 119 5.33 -10.22 -27.66
N VAL A 120 6.57 -10.36 -27.18
CA VAL A 120 7.78 -10.18 -28.00
C VAL A 120 7.84 -11.21 -29.12
N GLU A 121 7.56 -12.48 -28.83
CA GLU A 121 7.55 -13.53 -29.85
C GLU A 121 6.47 -13.29 -30.90
N LEU A 122 5.25 -12.95 -30.46
CA LEU A 122 4.15 -12.61 -31.35
C LEU A 122 4.50 -11.42 -32.28
N ALA A 123 5.12 -10.38 -31.72
CA ALA A 123 5.59 -9.23 -32.50
C ALA A 123 6.67 -9.63 -33.53
N ARG A 124 7.62 -10.48 -33.13
CA ARG A 124 8.66 -11.01 -34.04
C ARG A 124 8.04 -11.78 -35.19
N THR A 125 7.09 -12.68 -34.92
CA THR A 125 6.39 -13.45 -35.97
C THR A 125 5.63 -12.52 -36.92
N ALA A 126 4.94 -11.51 -36.39
CA ALA A 126 4.18 -10.57 -37.20
C ALA A 126 5.06 -9.74 -38.15
N ILE A 127 6.26 -9.36 -37.71
CA ILE A 127 7.22 -8.59 -38.51
C ILE A 127 7.93 -9.47 -39.55
N SER A 128 8.39 -10.65 -39.12
CA SER A 128 9.20 -11.55 -39.98
C SER A 128 8.37 -12.29 -41.02
N HIS A 129 7.11 -12.61 -40.72
CA HIS A 129 6.23 -13.35 -41.62
C HIS A 129 4.86 -12.63 -41.76
N PRO A 130 4.82 -11.52 -42.52
CA PRO A 130 3.59 -10.76 -42.70
C PRO A 130 2.51 -11.63 -43.36
N GLY A 131 1.43 -11.90 -42.61
CA GLY A 131 0.29 -12.70 -43.05
C GLY A 131 0.13 -14.06 -42.36
N GLN A 132 1.19 -14.60 -41.77
CA GLN A 132 1.13 -15.90 -41.09
C GLN A 132 0.41 -15.82 -39.73
N TRP A 133 0.38 -14.64 -39.11
CA TRP A 133 -0.32 -14.37 -37.85
C TRP A 133 -1.85 -14.50 -37.96
N ARG A 134 -2.44 -14.38 -39.18
CA ARG A 134 -3.88 -14.56 -39.40
C ARG A 134 -4.33 -16.02 -39.37
N GLY A 135 -3.39 -16.96 -39.50
CA GLY A 135 -3.64 -18.41 -39.45
C GLY A 135 -3.33 -19.03 -38.09
N LEU A 136 -2.89 -18.24 -37.10
CA LEU A 136 -2.62 -18.76 -35.76
C LEU A 136 -3.94 -19.19 -35.11
N PRO A 137 -3.97 -20.39 -34.52
CA PRO A 137 -5.19 -20.89 -33.91
C PRO A 137 -5.52 -20.03 -32.67
N PRO A 138 -6.81 -19.81 -32.35
CA PRO A 138 -7.22 -18.86 -31.29
C PRO A 138 -6.67 -19.20 -29.91
N ASP A 139 -6.44 -20.48 -29.64
CA ASP A 139 -5.82 -21.02 -28.42
C ASP A 139 -4.38 -20.54 -28.24
N PHE A 140 -3.60 -20.37 -29.31
CA PHE A 140 -2.24 -19.81 -29.25
C PHE A 140 -2.23 -18.35 -28.77
N LEU A 141 -3.30 -17.60 -29.05
CA LEU A 141 -3.43 -16.20 -28.62
C LEU A 141 -4.07 -16.07 -27.23
N LEU A 142 -5.10 -16.88 -26.95
CA LEU A 142 -5.90 -16.76 -25.74
C LEU A 142 -5.32 -17.52 -24.55
N SER A 143 -4.70 -18.69 -24.74
CA SER A 143 -4.17 -19.52 -23.65
C SER A 143 -3.13 -18.80 -22.78
N PRO A 144 -2.06 -18.19 -23.34
CA PRO A 144 -1.05 -17.51 -22.52
C PRO A 144 -1.62 -16.27 -21.82
N LEU A 145 -2.55 -15.56 -22.48
CA LEU A 145 -3.24 -14.42 -21.87
C LEU A 145 -4.11 -14.87 -20.69
N LEU A 146 -4.92 -15.91 -20.85
CA LEU A 146 -5.77 -16.46 -19.79
C LEU A 146 -4.93 -17.01 -18.63
N ALA A 147 -3.82 -17.67 -18.91
CA ALA A 147 -2.89 -18.15 -17.89
C ALA A 147 -2.29 -16.98 -17.10
N ALA A 148 -1.76 -15.96 -17.80
CA ALA A 148 -1.19 -14.78 -17.17
C ALA A 148 -2.21 -14.01 -16.33
N VAL A 149 -3.42 -13.81 -16.86
CA VAL A 149 -4.54 -13.18 -16.15
C VAL A 149 -4.93 -14.02 -14.94
N GLY A 150 -5.03 -15.34 -15.07
CA GLY A 150 -5.35 -16.25 -13.96
C GLY A 150 -4.34 -16.13 -12.80
N VAL A 151 -3.04 -16.17 -13.11
CA VAL A 151 -1.99 -15.96 -12.11
C VAL A 151 -2.07 -14.56 -11.51
N ALA A 152 -2.31 -13.54 -12.32
CA ALA A 152 -2.45 -12.16 -11.87
C ALA A 152 -3.63 -11.99 -10.90
N VAL A 153 -4.77 -12.63 -11.19
CA VAL A 153 -5.96 -12.64 -10.34
C VAL A 153 -5.69 -13.33 -9.01
N VAL A 154 -5.04 -14.50 -9.01
CA VAL A 154 -4.66 -15.19 -7.76
C VAL A 154 -3.75 -14.30 -6.91
N GLY A 155 -2.73 -13.68 -7.52
CA GLY A 155 -1.87 -12.72 -6.84
C GLY A 155 -2.63 -11.51 -6.30
N GLY A 156 -3.57 -10.97 -7.08
CA GLY A 156 -4.42 -9.85 -6.67
C GLY A 156 -5.32 -10.18 -5.48
N ILE A 157 -5.91 -11.39 -5.45
CA ILE A 157 -6.72 -11.86 -4.32
C ILE A 157 -5.84 -11.99 -3.05
N LEU A 158 -4.66 -12.59 -3.18
CA LEU A 158 -3.71 -12.67 -2.06
C LEU A 158 -3.31 -11.28 -1.57
N ALA A 159 -3.03 -10.35 -2.49
CA ALA A 159 -2.71 -8.98 -2.15
C ALA A 159 -3.86 -8.31 -1.38
N LEU A 160 -5.10 -8.46 -1.86
CA LEU A 160 -6.29 -7.92 -1.20
C LEU A 160 -6.46 -8.48 0.23
N VAL A 161 -6.31 -9.80 0.41
CA VAL A 161 -6.36 -10.42 1.73
C VAL A 161 -5.27 -9.85 2.65
N GLY A 162 -4.04 -9.73 2.14
CA GLY A 162 -2.94 -9.11 2.87
C GLY A 162 -3.24 -7.66 3.28
N TRP A 163 -3.81 -6.88 2.37
CA TRP A 163 -4.21 -5.49 2.61
C TRP A 163 -5.25 -5.40 3.73
N ILE A 164 -6.30 -6.23 3.70
CA ILE A 164 -7.34 -6.31 4.74
C ILE A 164 -6.70 -6.61 6.10
N LEU A 165 -5.80 -7.60 6.17
CA LEU A 165 -5.16 -7.99 7.43
C LEU A 165 -4.24 -6.89 8.00
N VAL A 166 -3.58 -6.12 7.14
CA VAL A 166 -2.62 -5.08 7.55
C VAL A 166 -3.31 -3.80 7.98
N PHE A 167 -4.27 -3.35 7.19
CA PHE A 167 -4.88 -2.03 7.36
C PHE A 167 -6.16 -2.12 8.17
N ILE A 168 -7.12 -2.96 7.76
CA ILE A 168 -8.42 -3.06 8.43
C ILE A 168 -8.27 -3.73 9.80
N VAL A 169 -7.80 -4.99 9.82
CA VAL A 169 -7.63 -5.74 11.07
C VAL A 169 -6.58 -5.07 11.97
N GLY A 170 -5.52 -4.51 11.38
CA GLY A 170 -4.52 -3.74 12.11
C GLY A 170 -5.10 -2.51 12.81
N ALA A 171 -5.93 -1.73 12.11
CA ALA A 171 -6.60 -0.56 12.68
C ALA A 171 -7.55 -0.96 13.83
N PHE A 172 -8.41 -1.97 13.63
CA PHE A 172 -9.32 -2.41 14.71
C PHE A 172 -8.56 -2.95 15.93
N LYS A 173 -7.48 -3.72 15.73
CA LYS A 173 -6.66 -4.19 16.86
C LYS A 173 -5.97 -3.05 17.61
N LEU A 174 -5.47 -2.04 16.90
CA LEU A 174 -4.92 -0.85 17.54
C LEU A 174 -6.01 -0.09 18.31
N SER A 175 -7.23 0.01 17.78
CA SER A 175 -8.37 0.61 18.46
C SER A 175 -8.72 -0.13 19.75
N ASP A 176 -8.80 -1.47 19.70
CA ASP A 176 -9.12 -2.29 20.86
C ASP A 176 -8.09 -2.16 21.98
N LYS A 177 -6.80 -2.08 21.62
CA LYS A 177 -5.69 -1.99 22.58
C LYS A 177 -5.54 -0.59 23.17
N TYR A 178 -5.53 0.46 22.35
CA TYR A 178 -5.24 1.83 22.80
C TYR A 178 -6.48 2.67 23.10
N LYS A 179 -7.68 2.11 22.86
CA LYS A 179 -8.99 2.75 23.03
C LYS A 179 -9.04 4.11 22.32
N GLU A 180 -8.58 4.13 21.07
CA GLU A 180 -8.56 5.31 20.21
C GLU A 180 -9.59 5.14 19.10
N SER A 181 -10.52 6.08 19.00
CA SER A 181 -11.59 6.09 17.98
C SER A 181 -11.06 6.39 16.59
N LEU A 182 -9.93 7.10 16.48
CA LEU A 182 -9.28 7.40 15.20
C LEU A 182 -8.90 6.14 14.43
N PHE A 183 -8.45 5.09 15.14
CA PHE A 183 -8.14 3.80 14.51
C PHE A 183 -9.41 3.10 14.01
N GLN A 184 -10.50 3.19 14.76
CA GLN A 184 -11.79 2.63 14.32
C GLN A 184 -12.30 3.35 13.06
N ALA A 185 -12.21 4.68 13.05
CA ALA A 185 -12.57 5.49 11.89
C ALA A 185 -11.71 5.13 10.67
N ALA A 186 -10.39 4.99 10.84
CA ALA A 186 -9.50 4.54 9.77
C ALA A 186 -9.89 3.16 9.21
N GLY A 187 -10.16 2.18 10.10
CA GLY A 187 -10.62 0.85 9.73
C GLY A 187 -11.91 0.87 8.90
N ILE A 188 -12.89 1.70 9.28
CA ILE A 188 -14.15 1.88 8.52
C ILE A 188 -13.86 2.52 7.16
N LEU A 189 -13.02 3.56 7.10
CA LEU A 189 -12.66 4.21 5.85
C LEU A 189 -12.01 3.22 4.88
N TYR A 190 -11.12 2.34 5.36
CA TYR A 190 -10.53 1.30 4.52
C TYR A 190 -11.55 0.30 3.97
N ILE A 191 -12.56 -0.08 4.77
CA ILE A 191 -13.65 -0.95 4.29
C ILE A 191 -14.45 -0.25 3.19
N VAL A 192 -14.83 1.01 3.41
CA VAL A 192 -15.59 1.78 2.43
C VAL A 192 -14.76 1.98 1.15
N ASP A 193 -13.46 2.25 1.28
CA ASP A 193 -12.57 2.41 0.14
C ASP A 193 -12.46 1.14 -0.71
N ILE A 194 -12.41 -0.05 -0.09
CA ILE A 194 -12.47 -1.33 -0.82
C ILE A 194 -13.77 -1.45 -1.62
N VAL A 195 -14.91 -1.10 -1.02
CA VAL A 195 -16.20 -1.18 -1.74
C VAL A 195 -16.20 -0.21 -2.93
N LEU A 196 -15.68 1.00 -2.75
CA LEU A 196 -15.54 1.99 -3.82
C LEU A 196 -14.53 1.56 -4.89
N LEU A 197 -13.48 0.81 -4.53
CA LEU A 197 -12.50 0.27 -5.47
C LEU A 197 -13.18 -0.63 -6.52
N PHE A 198 -14.13 -1.47 -6.12
CA PHE A 198 -14.91 -2.30 -7.05
C PHE A 198 -15.85 -1.50 -7.97
N LEU A 199 -16.15 -0.25 -7.60
CA LEU A 199 -16.91 0.70 -8.42
C LEU A 199 -16.00 1.62 -9.26
N GLY A 200 -14.67 1.46 -9.18
CA GLY A 200 -13.69 2.30 -9.87
C GLY A 200 -13.43 3.67 -9.23
N LEU A 201 -13.87 3.87 -7.97
CA LEU A 201 -13.80 5.15 -7.25
C LEU A 201 -12.90 5.12 -6.00
N GLY A 202 -12.12 4.05 -5.82
CA GLY A 202 -11.26 3.88 -4.63
C GLY A 202 -10.01 4.77 -4.61
N GLY A 203 -9.34 4.85 -3.46
CA GLY A 203 -8.02 5.43 -3.25
C GLY A 203 -7.99 6.69 -2.39
N LEU A 204 -8.98 7.57 -2.52
CA LEU A 204 -9.06 8.82 -1.73
C LEU A 204 -9.31 8.54 -0.24
N LEU A 205 -10.17 7.55 0.08
CA LEU A 205 -10.46 7.21 1.47
C LEU A 205 -9.28 6.47 2.12
N THR A 206 -8.49 5.75 1.34
CA THR A 206 -7.24 5.12 1.84
C THR A 206 -6.26 6.18 2.35
N LEU A 207 -6.07 7.29 1.63
CA LEU A 207 -5.24 8.41 2.09
C LEU A 207 -5.75 9.00 3.41
N VAL A 208 -7.05 9.27 3.51
CA VAL A 208 -7.64 9.78 4.76
C VAL A 208 -7.48 8.74 5.89
N GLY A 209 -7.65 7.45 5.60
CA GLY A 209 -7.37 6.37 6.53
C GLY A 209 -5.91 6.38 7.03
N HIS A 210 -4.94 6.54 6.13
CA HIS A 210 -3.52 6.66 6.49
C HIS A 210 -3.25 7.85 7.41
N ILE A 211 -3.88 9.00 7.15
CA ILE A 211 -3.77 10.20 8.00
C ILE A 211 -4.34 9.92 9.40
N LEU A 212 -5.52 9.31 9.50
CA LEU A 212 -6.13 8.94 10.78
C LEU A 212 -5.26 7.95 11.56
N MET A 213 -4.69 6.95 10.88
CA MET A 213 -3.73 6.01 11.49
C MET A 213 -2.50 6.74 12.03
N TYR A 214 -1.92 7.65 11.25
CA TYR A 214 -0.76 8.44 11.68
C TYR A 214 -1.05 9.26 12.95
N ILE A 215 -2.19 9.95 12.99
CA ILE A 215 -2.59 10.77 14.16
C ILE A 215 -2.88 9.86 15.36
N GLY A 216 -3.64 8.78 15.17
CA GLY A 216 -3.96 7.82 16.21
C GLY A 216 -2.70 7.19 16.83
N LEU A 217 -1.71 6.86 16.01
CA LEU A 217 -0.41 6.34 16.48
C LEU A 217 0.34 7.37 17.32
N GLY A 218 0.24 8.66 17.01
CA GLY A 218 0.76 9.73 17.86
C GLY A 218 0.15 9.71 19.26
N SER A 219 -1.18 9.58 19.35
CA SER A 219 -1.87 9.46 20.65
C SER A 219 -1.47 8.20 21.41
N ALA A 220 -1.44 7.05 20.73
CA ALA A 220 -1.03 5.77 21.32
C ALA A 220 0.40 5.81 21.87
N ILE A 221 1.33 6.48 21.16
CA ILE A 221 2.70 6.71 21.63
C ILE A 221 2.70 7.52 22.93
N ASN A 222 1.96 8.63 22.98
CA ASN A 222 1.90 9.48 24.17
C ASN A 222 1.34 8.72 25.38
N LYS A 223 0.29 7.92 25.17
CA LYS A 223 -0.27 7.04 26.20
C LYS A 223 0.73 6.00 26.68
N ALA A 224 1.43 5.32 25.76
CA ALA A 224 2.45 4.33 26.09
C ALA A 224 3.62 4.92 26.92
N VAL A 225 4.03 6.15 26.60
CA VAL A 225 5.05 6.89 27.35
C VAL A 225 4.54 7.26 28.76
N ALA A 226 3.31 7.76 28.86
CA ALA A 226 2.70 8.13 30.14
C ALA A 226 2.55 6.92 31.08
N SER A 227 2.18 5.75 30.54
CA SER A 227 2.11 4.49 31.32
C SER A 227 3.47 3.93 31.75
N ALA A 228 4.56 4.38 31.13
CA ALA A 228 5.92 3.93 31.45
C ALA A 228 6.63 4.82 32.50
N GLN A 229 6.06 5.98 32.85
CA GLN A 229 6.60 6.82 33.92
C GLN A 229 6.12 6.31 35.30
N PRO A 230 7.02 6.16 36.30
CA PRO A 230 6.62 5.82 37.66
C PRO A 230 5.66 6.88 38.21
N GLN A 231 4.49 6.47 38.69
CA GLN A 231 3.66 7.34 39.51
C GLN A 231 4.50 7.72 40.74
N ALA A 232 4.88 9.00 40.85
CA ALA A 232 5.53 9.50 42.06
C ALA A 232 4.61 9.19 43.26
N PRO A 233 5.14 8.71 44.39
CA PRO A 233 4.32 8.43 45.56
C PRO A 233 3.56 9.71 45.93
N SER A 234 2.23 9.63 45.86
CA SER A 234 1.33 10.64 46.39
C SER A 234 1.70 10.85 47.85
N SER A 235 2.40 11.95 48.15
CA SER A 235 2.68 12.42 49.50
C SER A 235 1.38 12.86 50.16
N ALA A 236 0.58 11.88 50.59
CA ALA A 236 -0.61 12.10 51.38
C ALA A 236 -0.19 12.36 52.85
N THR A 237 -0.03 13.65 53.12
CA THR A 237 -0.68 14.33 54.25
C THR A 237 -0.32 13.83 55.66
N GLU A 238 0.81 14.35 56.15
CA GLU A 238 1.05 14.48 57.59
C GLU A 238 -0.02 15.42 58.19
N LYS A 239 -0.89 14.84 59.02
CA LYS A 239 -1.96 15.56 59.73
C LYS A 239 -1.36 16.06 61.04
N PRO A 240 -1.26 17.38 61.31
CA PRO A 240 -0.77 17.85 62.60
C PRO A 240 -1.85 17.59 63.65
N THR A 241 -1.56 16.70 64.60
CA THR A 241 -2.31 16.57 65.85
C THR A 241 -1.99 17.78 66.73
N LEU A 242 -3.01 18.60 66.97
CA LEU A 242 -3.10 19.51 68.12
C LEU A 242 -3.49 18.73 69.37
#